data_AF-A0A7S1QH33-F1
#
_entry.id   AF-A0A7S1QH33-F1
#
_cell.length_a   1.000
_cell.length_b   1.000
_cell.length_c   1.000
_cell.angle_alpha   90.00
_cell.angle_beta   90.00
_cell.angle_gamma   90.00
#
_symmetry.space_group_name_H-M   'P 1'
#
loop_
_entity.id
_entity.type
_entity.pdbx_description
1 polymer ?
#
loop_
_entity_poly.entity_id
_entity_poly.type
_entity_poly.pdbx_seq_one_letter_code
_entity_poly.pdbx_strand_id
1 'polypeptide(L)'
;VSLGAIRVARLARVLRAIRHLRHRDGFQSLFLLIKSLQASAHVLWWSVMIMFFAILVFGMVMFELLSSYMQDDTVPLNERQEVFLYFGTFTRMCLTMFEITMGNWSPPKRVLMENVDELWGVYIVFYRCVLCFGIVSISGAVFVTETSRSVAADNEVAMMNKERSSKALKLKLERLFLELDTTCDGLVSYEELSAIMYDDTMKQFLSTLQMEVEDAHELFRLLDDGDGRVNGEEFIHGIMHMRGEAKAVDMLLLLKTVREIKSKVDALGEGSEASRLPSP
;
A
#
# COMPACT_ATOMS: atom_id res chain seq x y z
N VAL A 1 21.53 -19.29 -38.55
CA VAL A 1 20.74 -18.81 -37.39
C VAL A 1 20.43 -17.34 -37.61
N SER A 2 19.16 -16.95 -37.68
CA SER A 2 18.77 -15.55 -37.96
C SER A 2 19.28 -14.61 -36.86
N LEU A 3 19.71 -13.40 -37.23
CA LEU A 3 20.15 -12.36 -36.28
C LEU A 3 19.13 -12.09 -35.16
N GLY A 4 17.84 -12.29 -35.43
CA GLY A 4 16.77 -12.23 -34.44
C GLY A 4 16.87 -13.32 -33.36
N ALA A 5 17.15 -14.57 -33.75
CA ALA A 5 17.29 -15.68 -32.80
C ALA A 5 18.46 -15.49 -31.82
N ILE A 6 19.56 -14.88 -32.28
CA ILE A 6 20.72 -14.55 -31.42
C ILE A 6 20.36 -13.44 -30.42
N ARG A 7 19.58 -12.44 -30.82
CA ARG A 7 19.10 -11.35 -29.93
C ARG A 7 18.15 -11.89 -28.86
N VAL A 8 17.21 -12.77 -29.24
CA VAL A 8 16.29 -13.43 -28.30
C VAL A 8 17.04 -14.35 -27.32
N ALA A 9 18.05 -15.09 -27.78
CA ALA A 9 18.87 -15.92 -26.92
C ALA A 9 19.69 -15.12 -25.88
N ARG A 10 20.15 -13.89 -26.23
CA ARG A 10 20.80 -12.99 -25.27
C ARG A 10 19.81 -12.47 -24.22
N LEU A 11 18.60 -12.08 -24.62
CA LEU A 11 17.54 -11.67 -23.70
C LEU A 11 17.18 -12.77 -22.69
N ALA A 12 17.10 -14.02 -23.15
CA ALA A 12 16.85 -15.17 -22.27
C ALA A 12 17.96 -15.39 -21.23
N ARG A 13 19.23 -15.14 -21.57
CA ARG A 13 20.35 -15.21 -20.59
C ARG A 13 20.26 -14.09 -19.56
N VAL A 14 19.90 -12.88 -19.98
CA VAL A 14 19.71 -11.74 -19.07
C VAL A 14 18.57 -12.01 -18.08
N LEU A 15 17.44 -12.56 -18.55
CA LEU A 15 16.32 -12.94 -17.68
C LEU A 15 16.71 -14.04 -16.67
N ARG A 16 17.55 -15.01 -17.06
CA ARG A 16 18.10 -16.01 -16.12
C ARG A 16 19.04 -15.39 -15.09
N ALA A 17 19.93 -14.48 -15.51
CA ALA A 17 20.83 -13.78 -14.60
C ALA A 17 20.05 -12.91 -13.58
N ILE A 18 19.00 -12.23 -14.03
CA ILE A 18 18.06 -11.48 -13.17
C ILE A 18 17.45 -12.42 -12.11
N ARG A 19 17.02 -13.64 -12.48
CA ARG A 19 16.48 -14.61 -11.52
C ARG A 19 17.46 -14.97 -10.40
N HIS A 20 18.75 -15.09 -10.69
CA HIS A 20 19.77 -15.36 -9.67
C HIS A 20 20.02 -14.15 -8.76
N LEU A 21 19.82 -12.94 -9.26
CA LEU A 21 19.96 -11.71 -8.48
C LEU A 21 18.79 -11.46 -7.52
N ARG A 22 17.65 -12.17 -7.68
CA ARG A 22 16.44 -12.04 -6.83
C ARG A 22 16.69 -12.17 -5.33
N HIS A 23 17.70 -12.94 -4.92
CA HIS A 23 17.99 -13.22 -3.52
C HIS A 23 18.97 -12.22 -2.88
N ARG A 24 19.44 -11.21 -3.62
CA ARG A 24 20.24 -10.13 -3.05
C ARG A 24 19.32 -8.99 -2.59
N ASP A 25 19.57 -8.48 -1.38
CA ASP A 25 18.74 -7.46 -0.73
C ASP A 25 18.48 -6.22 -1.60
N GLY A 26 19.46 -5.78 -2.40
CA GLY A 26 19.29 -4.63 -3.31
C GLY A 26 18.37 -4.88 -4.51
N PHE A 27 18.21 -6.13 -4.94
CA PHE A 27 17.38 -6.49 -6.09
C PHE A 27 15.94 -6.83 -5.71
N GLN A 28 15.67 -7.18 -4.45
CA GLN A 28 14.32 -7.44 -3.95
C GLN A 28 13.38 -6.24 -4.19
N SER A 29 13.86 -5.02 -3.93
CA SER A 29 13.11 -3.79 -4.21
C SER A 29 12.75 -3.64 -5.69
N LEU A 30 13.66 -3.99 -6.60
CA LEU A 30 13.40 -3.96 -8.04
C LEU A 30 12.35 -5.00 -8.45
N PHE A 31 12.43 -6.21 -7.91
CA PHE A 31 11.44 -7.26 -8.18
C PHE A 31 10.05 -6.90 -7.66
N LEU A 32 9.99 -6.24 -6.50
CA LEU A 32 8.74 -5.72 -5.93
C LEU A 32 8.12 -4.65 -6.83
N LEU A 33 8.92 -3.74 -7.39
CA LEU A 33 8.47 -2.76 -8.36
C LEU A 33 7.96 -3.41 -9.67
N ILE A 34 8.63 -4.46 -10.15
CA ILE A 34 8.16 -5.20 -11.34
C ILE A 34 6.84 -5.92 -11.05
N LYS A 35 6.69 -6.53 -9.88
CA LYS A 35 5.47 -7.23 -9.46
C LYS A 35 4.29 -6.28 -9.30
N SER A 36 4.49 -5.12 -8.69
CA SER A 36 3.46 -4.08 -8.58
C SER A 36 3.07 -3.50 -9.95
N LEU A 37 4.03 -3.32 -10.86
CA LEU A 37 3.74 -2.92 -12.24
C LEU A 37 2.91 -3.98 -12.98
N GLN A 38 3.23 -5.27 -12.81
CA GLN A 38 2.46 -6.36 -13.39
C GLN A 38 1.04 -6.44 -12.81
N ALA A 39 0.88 -6.26 -11.50
CA ALA A 39 -0.43 -6.23 -10.85
C ALA A 39 -1.29 -5.08 -11.38
N SER A 40 -0.68 -3.91 -11.59
CA SER A 40 -1.37 -2.70 -12.05
C SER A 40 -1.63 -2.67 -13.57
N ALA A 41 -1.03 -3.60 -14.35
CA ALA A 41 -1.08 -3.58 -15.81
C ALA A 41 -2.52 -3.64 -16.37
N HIS A 42 -3.38 -4.44 -15.74
CA HIS A 42 -4.78 -4.54 -16.14
C HIS A 42 -5.53 -3.21 -15.96
N VAL A 43 -5.27 -2.49 -14.88
CA VAL A 43 -5.93 -1.19 -14.63
C VAL A 43 -5.39 -0.10 -15.56
N LEU A 44 -4.09 -0.12 -15.82
CA LEU A 44 -3.48 0.78 -16.80
C LEU A 44 -4.09 0.59 -18.19
N TRP A 45 -4.35 -0.67 -18.58
CA TRP A 45 -5.03 -0.97 -19.84
C TRP A 45 -6.41 -0.31 -19.92
N TRP A 46 -7.25 -0.47 -18.89
CA TRP A 46 -8.56 0.18 -18.85
C TRP A 46 -8.47 1.71 -18.84
N SER A 47 -7.47 2.27 -18.16
CA SER A 47 -7.23 3.73 -18.14
C SER A 47 -6.88 4.25 -19.54
N VAL A 48 -6.04 3.51 -20.29
CA VAL A 48 -5.73 3.82 -21.70
C VAL A 48 -6.96 3.70 -22.58
N MET A 49 -7.82 2.69 -22.37
CA MET A 49 -9.06 2.54 -23.13
C MET A 49 -10.04 3.71 -22.89
N ILE A 50 -10.21 4.14 -21.63
CA ILE A 50 -11.05 5.28 -21.27
C ILE A 50 -10.50 6.56 -21.89
N MET A 51 -9.18 6.77 -21.83
CA MET A 51 -8.53 7.92 -22.47
C MET A 51 -8.73 7.91 -23.99
N PHE A 52 -8.54 6.76 -24.64
CA PHE A 52 -8.75 6.63 -26.08
C PHE A 52 -10.20 6.93 -26.46
N PHE A 53 -11.18 6.40 -25.70
CA PHE A 53 -12.59 6.71 -25.91
C PHE A 53 -12.89 8.20 -25.75
N ALA A 54 -12.35 8.85 -24.72
CA ALA A 54 -12.52 10.30 -24.53
C ALA A 54 -11.93 11.10 -25.71
N ILE A 55 -10.73 10.75 -26.18
CA ILE A 55 -10.10 11.36 -27.36
C ILE A 55 -11.01 11.24 -28.58
N LEU A 56 -11.63 10.08 -28.81
CA LEU A 56 -12.57 9.87 -29.91
C LEU A 56 -13.81 10.77 -29.79
N VAL A 57 -14.43 10.83 -28.61
CA VAL A 57 -15.64 11.61 -28.38
C VAL A 57 -15.38 13.11 -28.58
N PHE A 58 -14.41 13.67 -27.88
CA PHE A 58 -14.08 15.09 -28.01
C PHE A 58 -13.57 15.43 -29.40
N GLY A 59 -12.83 14.52 -30.02
CA GLY A 59 -12.36 14.68 -31.36
C GLY A 59 -13.48 14.70 -32.40
N MET A 60 -14.48 13.84 -32.30
CA MET A 60 -15.66 13.89 -33.18
C MET A 60 -16.43 15.20 -33.02
N VAL A 61 -16.57 15.71 -31.77
CA VAL A 61 -17.17 17.02 -31.53
C VAL A 61 -16.38 18.14 -32.21
N MET A 62 -15.05 18.12 -32.10
CA MET A 62 -14.18 19.08 -32.80
C MET A 62 -14.34 19.03 -34.32
N PHE A 63 -14.36 17.80 -34.88
CA PHE A 63 -14.54 17.59 -36.31
C PHE A 63 -15.85 18.22 -36.81
N GLU A 64 -16.95 17.97 -36.09
CA GLU A 64 -18.26 18.49 -36.46
C GLU A 64 -18.32 20.02 -36.38
N LEU A 65 -17.85 20.61 -35.29
CA LEU A 65 -17.88 22.07 -35.09
C LEU A 65 -16.99 22.82 -36.09
N LEU A 66 -15.88 22.23 -36.53
CA LEU A 66 -14.97 22.83 -37.51
C LEU A 66 -15.37 22.51 -38.96
N SER A 67 -16.29 21.57 -39.18
CA SER A 67 -16.71 21.15 -40.52
C SER A 67 -17.30 22.31 -41.32
N SER A 68 -18.12 23.16 -40.68
CA SER A 68 -18.69 24.35 -41.33
C SER A 68 -17.62 25.36 -41.74
N TYR A 69 -16.64 25.62 -40.88
CA TYR A 69 -15.51 26.52 -41.17
C TYR A 69 -14.65 25.99 -42.32
N MET A 70 -14.33 24.69 -42.32
CA MET A 70 -13.50 24.08 -43.37
C MET A 70 -14.18 24.03 -44.74
N GLN A 71 -15.52 24.05 -44.79
CA GLN A 71 -16.30 24.03 -46.03
C GLN A 71 -16.75 25.43 -46.48
N ASP A 72 -16.47 26.47 -45.71
CA ASP A 72 -16.89 27.84 -46.04
C ASP A 72 -16.02 28.45 -47.15
N ASP A 73 -16.58 28.60 -48.35
CA ASP A 73 -15.88 29.17 -49.49
C ASP A 73 -15.59 30.67 -49.37
N THR A 74 -16.19 31.35 -48.38
CA THR A 74 -15.88 32.77 -48.09
C THR A 74 -14.54 32.94 -47.39
N VAL A 75 -14.04 31.89 -46.73
CA VAL A 75 -12.77 31.90 -45.98
C VAL A 75 -11.59 31.59 -46.92
N PRO A 76 -10.46 32.32 -46.82
CA PRO A 76 -9.25 32.04 -47.59
C PRO A 76 -8.82 30.57 -47.53
N LEU A 77 -8.44 30.01 -48.68
CA LEU A 77 -8.11 28.58 -48.81
C LEU A 77 -6.93 28.17 -47.90
N ASN A 78 -5.94 29.05 -47.72
CA ASN A 78 -4.79 28.82 -46.85
C ASN A 78 -5.20 28.59 -45.38
N GLU A 79 -6.09 29.43 -44.86
CA GLU A 79 -6.56 29.33 -43.47
C GLU A 79 -7.39 28.05 -43.25
N ARG A 80 -8.25 27.70 -44.22
CA ARG A 80 -8.99 26.42 -44.21
C ARG A 80 -8.07 25.22 -44.27
N GLN A 81 -7.01 25.27 -45.08
CA GLN A 81 -6.03 24.19 -45.20
C GLN A 81 -5.24 23.96 -43.90
N GLU A 82 -4.87 25.02 -43.19
CA GLU A 82 -4.19 24.89 -41.90
C GLU A 82 -5.06 24.17 -40.87
N VAL A 83 -6.33 24.53 -40.75
CA VAL A 83 -7.27 23.84 -39.86
C VAL A 83 -7.51 22.40 -40.32
N PHE A 84 -7.65 22.18 -41.64
CA PHE A 84 -7.84 20.84 -42.23
C PHE A 84 -6.66 19.90 -41.97
N LEU A 85 -5.42 20.40 -41.92
CA LEU A 85 -4.24 19.58 -41.65
C LEU A 85 -4.32 18.90 -40.27
N TYR A 86 -4.94 19.57 -39.28
CA TYR A 86 -5.12 19.05 -37.92
C TYR A 86 -6.45 18.32 -37.73
N PHE A 87 -7.55 18.84 -38.27
CA PHE A 87 -8.92 18.37 -37.95
C PHE A 87 -9.70 17.87 -39.17
N GLY A 88 -9.14 17.88 -40.37
CA GLY A 88 -9.88 17.63 -41.61
C GLY A 88 -10.26 16.19 -41.90
N THR A 89 -9.66 15.21 -41.22
CA THR A 89 -10.05 13.79 -41.33
C THR A 89 -10.13 13.16 -39.96
N PHE A 90 -10.89 12.07 -39.85
CA PHE A 90 -11.03 11.32 -38.59
C PHE A 90 -9.67 10.97 -37.96
N THR A 91 -8.73 10.42 -38.75
CA THR A 91 -7.41 10.03 -38.24
C THR A 91 -6.57 11.24 -37.82
N ARG A 92 -6.61 12.33 -38.61
CA ARG A 92 -5.88 13.57 -38.27
C ARG A 92 -6.42 14.17 -36.98
N MET A 93 -7.74 14.28 -36.87
CA MET A 93 -8.40 14.75 -35.65
C MET A 93 -8.03 13.87 -34.45
N CYS A 94 -8.07 12.53 -34.57
CA CYS A 94 -7.74 11.64 -33.46
C CYS A 94 -6.30 11.82 -33.00
N LEU A 95 -5.36 11.94 -33.95
CA LEU A 95 -3.95 12.17 -33.66
C LEU A 95 -3.72 13.55 -33.05
N THR A 96 -4.35 14.59 -33.58
CA THR A 96 -4.28 15.95 -33.02
C THR A 96 -4.80 15.99 -31.58
N MET A 97 -5.94 15.34 -31.31
CA MET A 97 -6.48 15.26 -29.95
C MET A 97 -5.58 14.45 -29.01
N PHE A 98 -4.94 13.38 -29.50
CA PHE A 98 -3.91 12.66 -28.76
C PHE A 98 -2.68 13.55 -28.47
N GLU A 99 -2.21 14.33 -29.45
CA GLU A 99 -1.11 15.29 -29.28
C GLU A 99 -1.46 16.41 -28.28
N ILE A 100 -2.68 16.94 -28.32
CA ILE A 100 -3.18 17.91 -27.34
C ILE A 100 -3.19 17.31 -25.93
N THR A 101 -3.46 16.01 -25.80
CA THR A 101 -3.55 15.31 -24.51
C THR A 101 -2.16 14.95 -23.94
N MET A 102 -1.30 14.35 -24.76
CA MET A 102 -0.05 13.73 -24.32
C MET A 102 1.22 14.49 -24.73
N GLY A 103 1.12 15.34 -25.74
CA GLY A 103 2.26 15.99 -26.39
C GLY A 103 2.16 17.51 -26.39
N ASN A 104 2.56 18.11 -27.51
CA ASN A 104 2.57 19.55 -27.69
C ASN A 104 1.19 20.06 -28.14
N TRP A 105 0.47 20.67 -27.21
CA TRP A 105 -0.86 21.23 -27.45
C TRP A 105 -0.83 22.63 -28.09
N SER A 106 0.32 23.32 -28.11
CA SER A 106 0.39 24.71 -28.57
C SER A 106 0.13 24.89 -30.06
N PRO A 107 0.70 24.09 -30.99
CA PRO A 107 0.50 24.32 -32.43
C PRO A 107 -0.96 24.16 -32.87
N PRO A 108 -1.68 23.06 -32.54
CA PRO A 108 -3.10 22.92 -32.91
C PRO A 108 -3.98 24.03 -32.30
N LYS A 109 -3.67 24.44 -31.06
CA LYS A 109 -4.38 25.53 -30.38
C LYS A 109 -4.20 26.87 -31.09
N ARG A 110 -2.97 27.21 -31.48
CA ARG A 110 -2.67 28.48 -32.16
C ARG A 110 -3.34 28.56 -33.52
N VAL A 111 -3.30 27.48 -34.30
CA VAL A 111 -3.97 27.40 -35.60
C VAL A 111 -5.46 27.70 -35.48
N LEU A 112 -6.14 27.18 -34.45
CA LEU A 112 -7.55 27.48 -34.23
C LEU A 112 -7.82 28.91 -33.75
N MET A 113 -6.94 29.45 -32.91
CA MET A 113 -7.07 30.83 -32.43
C MET A 113 -6.82 31.87 -33.54
N GLU A 114 -5.84 31.62 -34.38
CA GLU A 114 -5.41 32.56 -35.43
C GLU A 114 -6.34 32.51 -36.65
N ASN A 115 -6.85 31.32 -37.00
CA ASN A 115 -7.69 31.16 -38.19
C ASN A 115 -9.20 31.17 -37.89
N VAL A 116 -9.66 30.65 -36.75
CA VAL A 116 -11.10 30.49 -36.49
C VAL A 116 -11.63 31.53 -35.51
N ASP A 117 -11.23 31.45 -34.24
CA ASP A 117 -11.62 32.38 -33.19
C ASP A 117 -10.77 32.15 -31.91
N GLU A 118 -10.50 33.21 -31.15
CA GLU A 118 -9.70 33.12 -29.92
C GLU A 118 -10.33 32.23 -28.84
N LEU A 119 -11.66 32.08 -28.79
CA LEU A 119 -12.38 31.25 -27.82
C LEU A 119 -12.04 29.76 -27.94
N TRP A 120 -11.59 29.30 -29.11
CA TRP A 120 -11.09 27.94 -29.29
C TRP A 120 -9.88 27.63 -28.41
N GLY A 121 -9.07 28.66 -28.11
CA GLY A 121 -7.98 28.54 -27.15
C GLY A 121 -8.47 28.18 -25.75
N VAL A 122 -9.56 28.81 -25.30
CA VAL A 122 -10.20 28.53 -23.99
C VAL A 122 -10.78 27.12 -23.96
N TYR A 123 -11.45 26.70 -25.04
CA TYR A 123 -12.00 25.34 -25.16
C TYR A 123 -10.90 24.27 -25.05
N ILE A 124 -9.78 24.41 -25.79
CA ILE A 124 -8.68 23.44 -25.74
C ILE A 124 -8.02 23.39 -24.37
N VAL A 125 -7.83 24.55 -23.72
CA VAL A 125 -7.29 24.59 -22.36
C VAL A 125 -8.22 23.89 -21.38
N PHE A 126 -9.53 24.13 -21.47
CA PHE A 126 -10.52 23.46 -20.64
C PHE A 126 -10.51 21.94 -20.85
N TYR A 127 -10.56 21.47 -22.09
CA TYR A 127 -10.42 20.05 -22.45
C TYR A 127 -9.17 19.42 -21.82
N ARG A 128 -8.02 20.09 -22.00
CA ARG A 128 -6.74 19.61 -21.46
C ARG A 128 -6.75 19.57 -19.94
N CYS A 129 -7.33 20.56 -19.27
CA CYS A 129 -7.46 20.54 -17.82
C CYS A 129 -8.29 19.33 -17.35
N VAL A 130 -9.44 19.08 -17.96
CA VAL A 130 -10.30 17.96 -17.58
C VAL A 130 -9.62 16.61 -17.83
N LEU A 131 -9.03 16.38 -19.02
CA LEU A 131 -8.42 15.09 -19.34
C LEU A 131 -7.06 14.88 -18.68
N CYS A 132 -6.15 15.87 -18.72
CA CYS A 132 -4.82 15.69 -18.12
C CYS A 132 -4.90 15.62 -16.60
N PHE A 133 -5.59 16.55 -15.93
CA PHE A 133 -5.68 16.47 -14.47
C PHE A 133 -6.57 15.31 -14.03
N GLY A 134 -7.69 15.05 -14.70
CA GLY A 134 -8.59 13.95 -14.35
C GLY A 134 -7.94 12.59 -14.52
N ILE A 135 -7.53 12.24 -15.75
CA ILE A 135 -7.08 10.88 -16.07
C ILE A 135 -5.71 10.57 -15.46
N VAL A 136 -4.76 11.52 -15.49
CA VAL A 136 -3.43 11.27 -14.90
C VAL A 136 -3.53 11.14 -13.38
N SER A 137 -4.33 11.98 -12.71
CA SER A 137 -4.52 11.88 -11.26
C SER A 137 -5.23 10.58 -10.87
N ILE A 138 -6.26 10.17 -11.61
CA ILE A 138 -6.97 8.91 -11.37
C ILE A 138 -6.03 7.73 -11.61
N SER A 139 -5.29 7.70 -12.72
CA SER A 139 -4.35 6.62 -13.04
C SER A 139 -3.26 6.50 -11.98
N GLY A 140 -2.73 7.63 -11.50
CA GLY A 140 -1.74 7.67 -10.42
C GLY A 140 -2.31 7.13 -9.10
N ALA A 141 -3.50 7.58 -8.70
CA ALA A 141 -4.16 7.11 -7.48
C ALA A 141 -4.44 5.60 -7.50
N VAL A 142 -4.91 5.08 -8.64
CA VAL A 142 -5.16 3.65 -8.79
C VAL A 142 -3.86 2.85 -8.80
N PHE A 143 -2.80 3.37 -9.44
CA PHE A 143 -1.48 2.73 -9.41
C PHE A 143 -0.93 2.62 -7.98
N VAL A 144 -1.06 3.67 -7.17
CA VAL A 144 -0.65 3.65 -5.75
C VAL A 144 -1.47 2.62 -4.96
N THR A 145 -2.79 2.61 -5.16
CA THR A 145 -3.70 1.70 -4.46
C THR A 145 -3.39 0.24 -4.79
N GLU A 146 -3.23 -0.08 -6.06
CA GLU A 146 -2.96 -1.45 -6.52
C GLU A 146 -1.54 -1.90 -6.15
N THR A 147 -0.57 -0.98 -6.16
CA THR A 147 0.78 -1.24 -5.64
C THR A 147 0.74 -1.61 -4.17
N SER A 148 0.07 -0.82 -3.32
CA SER A 148 -0.06 -1.12 -1.89
C SER A 148 -0.76 -2.47 -1.65
N ARG A 149 -1.78 -2.79 -2.44
CA ARG A 149 -2.46 -4.08 -2.38
C ARG A 149 -1.54 -5.23 -2.76
N SER A 150 -0.75 -5.08 -3.83
CA SER A 150 0.19 -6.11 -4.29
C SER A 150 1.31 -6.39 -3.27
N VAL A 151 1.78 -5.35 -2.57
CA VAL A 151 2.77 -5.48 -1.48
C VAL A 151 2.16 -6.22 -0.28
N ALA A 152 0.90 -5.94 0.05
CA ALA A 152 0.19 -6.62 1.13
C ALA A 152 -0.12 -8.09 0.82
N ALA A 153 -0.41 -8.41 -0.46
CA ALA A 153 -0.71 -9.78 -0.91
C ALA A 153 0.53 -10.65 -1.08
N ASP A 154 1.72 -10.05 -1.27
CA ASP A 154 2.96 -10.80 -1.34
C ASP A 154 3.44 -11.19 0.07
N ASN A 155 3.08 -12.41 0.48
CA ASN A 155 3.41 -12.96 1.79
C ASN A 155 4.91 -12.87 2.12
N GLU A 156 5.81 -12.98 1.15
CA GLU A 156 7.25 -12.86 1.40
C GLU A 156 7.62 -11.43 1.85
N VAL A 157 7.06 -10.43 1.18
CA VAL A 157 7.34 -9.01 1.48
C VAL A 157 6.65 -8.57 2.76
N ALA A 158 5.40 -9.00 2.95
CA ALA A 158 4.66 -8.77 4.19
C ALA A 158 5.39 -9.40 5.40
N MET A 159 5.90 -10.63 5.25
CA MET A 159 6.68 -11.31 6.27
C MET A 159 8.00 -10.61 6.57
N MET A 160 8.74 -10.18 5.54
CA MET A 160 9.98 -9.42 5.72
C MET A 160 9.75 -8.07 6.44
N ASN A 161 8.71 -7.33 6.07
CA ASN A 161 8.37 -6.06 6.73
C ASN A 161 7.96 -6.28 8.19
N LYS A 162 7.19 -7.35 8.46
CA LYS A 162 6.84 -7.76 9.82
C LYS A 162 8.06 -8.16 10.64
N GLU A 163 9.00 -8.88 10.05
CA GLU A 163 10.23 -9.30 10.72
C GLU A 163 11.13 -8.09 11.03
N ARG A 164 11.28 -7.15 10.08
CA ARG A 164 12.04 -5.91 10.28
C ARG A 164 11.44 -5.04 11.38
N SER A 165 10.12 -4.84 11.37
CA SER A 165 9.43 -4.07 12.41
C SER A 165 9.49 -4.76 13.78
N SER A 166 9.37 -6.10 13.82
CA SER A 166 9.55 -6.89 15.05
C SER A 166 10.96 -6.74 15.62
N LYS A 167 12.00 -6.87 14.80
CA LYS A 167 13.40 -6.66 15.20
C LYS A 167 13.65 -5.23 15.69
N ALA A 168 13.14 -4.23 14.98
CA ALA A 168 13.27 -2.83 15.38
C ALA A 168 12.57 -2.54 16.72
N LEU A 169 11.40 -3.14 16.95
CA LEU A 169 10.74 -3.03 18.25
C LEU A 169 11.52 -3.75 19.35
N LYS A 170 12.01 -4.96 19.09
CA LYS A 170 12.85 -5.70 20.06
C LYS A 170 14.03 -4.86 20.53
N LEU A 171 14.76 -4.23 19.61
CA LEU A 171 15.88 -3.33 19.94
C LEU A 171 15.46 -2.11 20.76
N LYS A 172 14.24 -1.58 20.55
CA LYS A 172 13.71 -0.48 21.36
C LYS A 172 13.36 -0.95 22.77
N LEU A 173 12.74 -2.12 22.89
CA LEU A 173 12.40 -2.71 24.20
C LEU A 173 13.66 -3.08 24.99
N GLU A 174 14.71 -3.58 24.33
CA GLU A 174 16.02 -3.81 24.96
C GLU A 174 16.63 -2.51 25.52
N ARG A 175 16.49 -1.39 24.81
CA ARG A 175 16.95 -0.08 25.32
C ARG A 175 16.11 0.40 26.51
N LEU A 176 14.80 0.25 26.43
CA LEU A 176 13.92 0.63 27.55
C LEU A 176 14.15 -0.23 28.78
N PHE A 177 14.44 -1.52 28.60
CA PHE A 177 14.81 -2.39 29.72
C PHE A 177 16.06 -1.90 30.43
N LEU A 178 17.09 -1.46 29.69
CA LEU A 178 18.30 -0.87 30.25
C LEU A 178 18.05 0.47 30.95
N GLU A 179 17.02 1.23 30.56
CA GLU A 179 16.61 2.46 31.24
C GLU A 179 15.79 2.18 32.51
N LEU A 180 15.09 1.04 32.57
CA LEU A 180 14.31 0.57 33.72
C LEU A 180 15.18 -0.07 34.81
N ASP A 181 16.19 -0.85 34.44
CA ASP A 181 17.11 -1.54 35.35
C ASP A 181 18.12 -0.55 35.97
N THR A 182 17.63 0.28 36.89
CA THR A 182 18.44 1.29 37.60
C THR A 182 19.44 0.65 38.56
N THR A 183 19.11 -0.54 39.08
CA THR A 183 19.97 -1.30 39.98
C THR A 183 21.06 -2.09 39.24
N CYS A 184 20.95 -2.23 37.92
CA CYS A 184 21.86 -2.96 37.03
C CYS A 184 22.01 -4.43 37.42
N ASP A 185 20.95 -5.04 37.96
CA ASP A 185 20.93 -6.44 38.38
C ASP A 185 20.37 -7.38 37.30
N GLY A 186 19.98 -6.83 36.14
CA GLY A 186 19.40 -7.56 35.02
C GLY A 186 17.92 -7.93 35.22
N LEU A 187 17.29 -7.36 36.25
CA LEU A 187 15.89 -7.59 36.62
C LEU A 187 15.20 -6.23 36.75
N VAL A 188 13.87 -6.24 36.64
CA VAL A 188 13.02 -5.08 36.90
C VAL A 188 12.12 -5.41 38.07
N SER A 189 12.27 -4.63 39.14
CA SER A 189 11.40 -4.69 40.31
C SER A 189 10.09 -3.93 40.09
N TYR A 190 9.09 -4.20 40.93
CA TYR A 190 7.80 -3.49 40.89
C TYR A 190 7.99 -1.99 41.10
N GLU A 191 8.89 -1.60 42.00
CA GLU A 191 9.19 -0.21 42.31
C GLU A 191 9.80 0.53 41.11
N GLU A 192 10.72 -0.13 40.38
CA GLU A 192 11.34 0.42 39.17
C GLU A 192 10.31 0.58 38.03
N LEU A 193 9.48 -0.44 37.80
CA LEU A 193 8.43 -0.38 36.79
C LEU A 193 7.39 0.69 37.14
N SER A 194 6.97 0.74 38.42
CA SER A 194 5.98 1.72 38.89
C SER A 194 6.49 3.15 38.74
N ALA A 195 7.77 3.41 39.06
CA ALA A 195 8.34 4.76 38.96
C ALA A 195 8.31 5.29 37.53
N ILE A 196 8.64 4.46 36.55
CA ILE A 196 8.65 4.83 35.13
C ILE A 196 7.25 4.85 34.53
N MET A 197 6.30 4.06 35.05
CA MET A 197 4.90 4.17 34.61
C MET A 197 4.22 5.49 34.98
N TYR A 198 4.78 6.26 35.92
CA TYR A 198 4.34 7.63 36.19
C TYR A 198 4.94 8.66 35.21
N ASP A 199 5.95 8.31 34.42
CA ASP A 199 6.49 9.17 33.37
C ASP A 199 5.53 9.19 32.15
N ASP A 200 5.15 10.40 31.74
CA ASP A 200 4.30 10.63 30.57
C ASP A 200 4.92 10.06 29.28
N THR A 201 6.26 9.99 29.22
CA THR A 201 6.99 9.41 28.08
C THR A 201 6.72 7.91 27.94
N MET A 202 6.70 7.17 29.05
CA MET A 202 6.41 5.74 29.05
C MET A 202 4.95 5.45 28.71
N LYS A 203 4.02 6.25 29.23
CA LYS A 203 2.58 6.13 28.88
C LYS A 203 2.34 6.35 27.39
N GLN A 204 2.99 7.36 26.81
CA GLN A 204 2.93 7.60 25.37
C GLN A 204 3.54 6.42 24.60
N PHE A 205 4.66 5.87 25.05
CA PHE A 205 5.28 4.71 24.41
C PHE A 205 4.37 3.48 24.43
N LEU A 206 3.80 3.11 25.59
CA LEU A 206 2.84 2.00 25.70
C LEU A 206 1.58 2.24 24.86
N SER A 207 1.09 3.49 24.79
CA SER A 207 0.00 3.86 23.89
C SER A 207 0.35 3.65 22.41
N THR A 208 1.58 3.95 21.98
CA THR A 208 2.02 3.61 20.60
C THR A 208 2.08 2.12 20.32
N LEU A 209 2.19 1.29 21.37
CA LEU A 209 2.11 -0.16 21.30
C LEU A 209 0.67 -0.69 21.40
N GLN A 210 -0.33 0.20 21.44
CA GLN A 210 -1.75 -0.14 21.64
C GLN A 210 -1.99 -0.91 22.94
N MET A 211 -1.21 -0.60 23.97
CA MET A 211 -1.40 -1.13 25.32
C MET A 211 -2.05 -0.06 26.17
N GLU A 212 -3.31 -0.29 26.56
CA GLU A 212 -4.03 0.53 27.53
C GLU A 212 -3.77 -0.01 28.93
N VAL A 213 -2.61 0.33 29.48
CA VAL A 213 -2.24 -0.04 30.85
C VAL A 213 -2.47 1.18 31.73
N GLU A 214 -3.53 1.14 32.53
CA GLU A 214 -3.80 2.15 33.56
C GLU A 214 -3.10 1.82 34.88
N ASP A 215 -2.82 0.53 35.14
CA ASP A 215 -2.26 0.04 36.40
C ASP A 215 -0.90 -0.67 36.20
N ALA A 216 0.14 -0.11 36.84
CA ALA A 216 1.48 -0.70 36.87
C ALA A 216 1.52 -2.06 37.55
N HIS A 217 0.66 -2.25 38.55
CA HIS A 217 0.54 -3.51 39.26
C HIS A 217 0.00 -4.62 38.35
N GLU A 218 -0.96 -4.31 37.49
CA GLU A 218 -1.52 -5.28 36.56
C GLU A 218 -0.50 -5.66 35.50
N LEU A 219 0.21 -4.69 34.92
CA LEU A 219 1.28 -4.95 33.96
C LEU A 219 2.42 -5.76 34.55
N PHE A 220 2.86 -5.44 35.78
CA PHE A 220 3.91 -6.20 36.46
C PHE A 220 3.50 -7.67 36.62
N ARG A 221 2.27 -7.92 37.09
CA ARG A 221 1.76 -9.28 37.29
C ARG A 221 1.60 -10.05 35.97
N LEU A 222 1.37 -9.37 34.85
CA LEU A 222 1.27 -10.00 33.54
C LEU A 222 2.65 -10.35 32.94
N LEU A 223 3.70 -9.66 33.39
CA LEU A 223 5.08 -9.90 32.96
C LEU A 223 5.80 -10.93 33.84
N ASP A 224 5.51 -10.93 35.14
CA ASP A 224 6.07 -11.83 36.15
C ASP A 224 5.59 -13.29 35.97
N ASP A 225 6.51 -14.24 36.06
CA ASP A 225 6.21 -15.68 36.00
C ASP A 225 5.88 -16.30 37.38
N GLY A 226 5.89 -15.47 38.43
CA GLY A 226 5.53 -15.80 39.80
C GLY A 226 6.70 -15.77 40.78
N ASP A 227 7.89 -15.33 40.36
CA ASP A 227 9.05 -15.13 41.23
C ASP A 227 9.12 -13.73 41.86
N GLY A 228 8.22 -12.83 41.44
CA GLY A 228 8.11 -11.46 41.93
C GLY A 228 9.12 -10.50 41.32
N ARG A 229 9.76 -10.89 40.21
CA ARG A 229 10.74 -10.10 39.44
C ARG A 229 10.47 -10.30 37.96
N VAL A 230 10.96 -9.37 37.13
CA VAL A 230 10.82 -9.48 35.68
C VAL A 230 12.18 -9.35 35.03
N ASN A 231 12.67 -10.40 34.39
CA ASN A 231 13.92 -10.34 33.62
C ASN A 231 13.72 -9.72 32.23
N GLY A 232 14.82 -9.41 31.54
CA GLY A 232 14.75 -8.77 30.23
C GLY A 232 14.05 -9.59 29.15
N GLU A 233 14.16 -10.92 29.21
CA GLU A 233 13.47 -11.80 28.25
C GLU A 233 11.96 -11.81 28.51
N GLU A 234 11.52 -11.88 29.76
CA GLU A 234 10.13 -11.77 30.19
C GLU A 234 9.53 -10.42 29.83
N PHE A 235 10.24 -9.32 30.11
CA PHE A 235 9.80 -7.98 29.76
C PHE A 235 9.56 -7.84 28.25
N ILE A 236 10.55 -8.21 27.44
CA ILE A 236 10.47 -8.10 25.98
C ILE A 236 9.40 -9.04 25.43
N HIS A 237 9.41 -10.30 25.87
CA HIS A 237 8.48 -11.32 25.38
C HIS A 237 7.04 -10.99 25.77
N GLY A 238 6.80 -10.57 27.01
CA GLY A 238 5.50 -10.19 27.52
C GLY A 238 4.93 -8.98 26.79
N ILE A 239 5.70 -7.89 26.64
CA ILE A 239 5.26 -6.72 25.88
C ILE A 239 5.00 -7.08 24.40
N MET A 240 5.85 -7.91 23.78
CA MET A 240 5.65 -8.35 22.40
C MET A 240 4.37 -9.18 22.19
N HIS A 241 3.93 -9.92 23.22
CA HIS A 241 2.70 -10.71 23.19
C HIS A 241 1.45 -9.91 23.52
N MET A 242 1.56 -8.94 24.43
CA MET A 242 0.45 -8.06 24.82
C MET A 242 0.20 -6.91 23.83
N ARG A 243 1.10 -6.70 22.87
CA ARG A 243 0.98 -5.63 21.89
C ARG A 243 -0.19 -5.85 20.92
N GLY A 244 -1.15 -4.93 20.95
CA GLY A 244 -2.28 -4.87 20.03
C GLY A 244 -3.42 -5.80 20.40
N GLU A 245 -4.38 -5.95 19.48
CA GLU A 245 -5.60 -6.72 19.74
C GLU A 245 -5.35 -8.23 19.83
N ALA A 246 -6.07 -8.90 20.74
CA ALA A 246 -6.09 -10.35 20.84
C ALA A 246 -6.52 -10.98 19.51
N LYS A 247 -5.70 -11.88 18.96
CA LYS A 247 -6.01 -12.53 17.68
C LYS A 247 -7.03 -13.63 17.88
N ALA A 248 -7.72 -14.02 16.80
CA ALA A 248 -8.65 -15.15 16.82
C ALA A 248 -8.02 -16.47 17.35
N VAL A 249 -6.71 -16.66 17.13
CA VAL A 249 -5.96 -17.81 17.65
C VAL A 249 -5.85 -17.76 19.18
N ASP A 250 -5.62 -16.59 19.76
CA ASP A 250 -5.49 -16.40 21.20
C ASP A 250 -6.83 -16.69 21.89
N MET A 251 -7.95 -16.25 21.28
CA MET A 251 -9.31 -16.58 21.72
C MET A 251 -9.61 -18.08 21.64
N LEU A 252 -9.17 -18.76 20.58
CA LEU A 252 -9.33 -20.21 20.44
C LEU A 252 -8.52 -20.97 21.49
N LEU A 253 -7.30 -20.52 21.80
CA LEU A 253 -6.47 -21.10 22.85
C LEU A 253 -7.17 -20.96 24.20
N LEU A 254 -7.67 -19.76 24.52
CA LEU A 254 -8.42 -19.50 25.76
C LEU A 254 -9.66 -20.40 25.88
N LEU A 255 -10.45 -20.54 24.80
CA LEU A 255 -11.60 -21.45 24.77
C LEU A 255 -11.23 -22.92 24.96
N LYS A 256 -10.02 -23.33 24.55
CA LYS A 256 -9.50 -24.67 24.78
C LYS A 256 -9.11 -24.84 26.25
N THR A 257 -8.37 -23.88 26.82
CA THR A 257 -7.96 -23.90 28.23
C THR A 257 -9.17 -23.90 29.16
N VAL A 258 -10.19 -23.10 28.87
CA VAL A 258 -11.46 -23.08 29.64
C VAL A 258 -12.17 -24.43 29.57
N ARG A 259 -12.18 -25.12 28.42
CA ARG A 259 -12.73 -26.46 28.30
C ARG A 259 -11.95 -27.51 29.09
N GLU A 260 -10.62 -27.42 29.08
CA GLU A 260 -9.75 -28.30 29.88
C GLU A 260 -9.96 -28.08 31.39
N ILE A 261 -10.07 -26.83 31.82
CA ILE A 261 -10.39 -26.47 33.21
C ILE A 261 -11.75 -27.01 33.59
N LYS A 262 -12.78 -26.79 32.76
CA LYS A 262 -14.14 -27.30 33.01
C LYS A 262 -14.12 -28.83 33.18
N SER A 263 -13.46 -29.56 32.30
CA SER A 263 -13.34 -31.02 32.39
C SER A 263 -12.68 -31.47 33.71
N LYS A 264 -11.61 -30.80 34.14
CA LYS A 264 -10.96 -31.08 35.42
C LYS A 264 -11.87 -30.77 36.62
N VAL A 265 -12.64 -29.69 36.55
CA VAL A 265 -13.59 -29.30 37.61
C VAL A 265 -14.75 -30.28 37.70
N ASP A 266 -15.32 -30.71 36.57
CA ASP A 266 -16.41 -31.70 36.51
C ASP A 266 -15.94 -33.04 37.11
N ALA A 267 -14.71 -33.48 36.77
CA ALA A 267 -14.11 -34.69 37.34
C ALA A 267 -13.88 -34.61 38.87
N LEU A 268 -13.53 -33.43 39.39
CA LEU A 268 -13.41 -33.20 40.84
C LEU A 268 -14.79 -33.20 41.55
N GLY A 269 -15.83 -32.72 40.88
CA GLY A 269 -17.21 -32.74 41.36
C GLY A 269 -17.73 -34.17 41.55
N GLU A 270 -17.55 -35.03 40.54
CA GLU A 270 -17.95 -36.44 40.59
C GLU A 270 -17.18 -37.23 41.68
N GLY A 271 -15.89 -36.95 41.85
CA GLY A 271 -15.09 -37.54 42.93
C GLY A 271 -15.51 -37.11 44.34
N SER A 272 -16.04 -35.88 44.49
CA SER A 272 -16.54 -35.38 45.77
C SER A 272 -17.92 -35.95 46.14
N GLU A 273 -18.78 -36.21 45.16
CA GLU A 273 -20.07 -36.88 45.40
C GLU A 273 -19.89 -38.37 45.72
N ALA A 274 -18.97 -39.06 45.06
CA ALA A 274 -18.65 -40.46 45.36
C ALA A 274 -18.09 -40.67 46.79
N SER A 275 -17.40 -39.66 47.35
CA SER A 275 -16.87 -39.70 48.72
C SER A 275 -17.91 -39.41 49.82
N ARG A 276 -19.13 -38.98 49.48
CA ARG A 276 -20.20 -38.65 50.45
C ARG A 276 -21.22 -39.77 50.68
N LEU A 277 -21.11 -40.90 49.96
CA LEU A 277 -21.96 -42.06 50.21
C LEU A 277 -21.52 -42.77 51.50
N PRO A 278 -22.40 -42.95 52.50
CA PRO A 278 -22.04 -43.58 53.75
C PRO A 278 -21.67 -45.05 53.51
N SER A 279 -20.51 -45.46 54.05
CA SER A 279 -20.09 -46.86 54.11
C SER A 279 -21.16 -47.70 54.83
N PRO A 280 -21.50 -48.90 54.31
CA PRO A 280 -22.60 -49.73 54.81
C PRO A 280 -22.41 -50.21 56.26
#